data_AF-A0A381ZP53-F1
#
_entry.id   AF-A0A381ZP53-F1
#
_cell.length_a   1.000
_cell.length_b   1.000
_cell.length_c   1.000
_cell.angle_alpha   90.00
_cell.angle_beta   90.00
_cell.angle_gamma   90.00
#
_symmetry.space_group_name_H-M   'P 1'
#
loop_
_entity.id
_entity.type
_entity.pdbx_description
1 polymer ?
#
loop_
_entity_poly.entity_id
_entity_poly.type
_entity_poly.pdbx_seq_one_letter_code
_entity_poly.pdbx_strand_id
1 'polypeptide(L)'
;MTKVAIVQQAPIFLDKEKTIQKIITLIEEAAGSGAKLIVFPETFIPGYPDWIWRLRPANDEKLTEEIHALLLSNSVNLKTGDLISICNSAKKHKVTVVCNI
;
A
#
# COMPACT_ATOMS: atom_id res chain seq x y z
N MET A 1 -16.74 -16.65 -15.91
CA MET A 1 -16.58 -15.18 -15.97
C MET A 1 -15.56 -14.77 -14.94
N THR A 2 -14.58 -13.94 -15.28
CA THR A 2 -13.53 -13.48 -14.35
C THR A 2 -14.08 -12.33 -13.50
N LYS A 3 -14.09 -12.49 -12.18
CA LYS A 3 -14.49 -11.41 -11.24
C LYS A 3 -13.27 -10.58 -10.86
N VAL A 4 -13.40 -9.26 -10.92
CA VAL A 4 -12.35 -8.30 -10.57
C VAL A 4 -12.79 -7.53 -9.32
N ALA A 5 -11.86 -7.33 -8.39
CA ALA A 5 -12.05 -6.48 -7.21
C ALA A 5 -11.20 -5.20 -7.36
N ILE A 6 -11.84 -4.04 -7.18
CA ILE A 6 -11.19 -2.74 -7.13
C ILE A 6 -11.23 -2.27 -5.68
N VAL A 7 -10.06 -2.07 -5.08
CA VAL A 7 -9.96 -1.64 -3.69
C VAL A 7 -10.11 -0.14 -3.62
N GLN A 8 -11.13 0.33 -2.89
CA GLN A 8 -11.32 1.74 -2.55
C GLN A 8 -11.20 1.90 -1.03
N GLN A 9 -9.97 1.98 -0.57
CA GLN A 9 -9.62 2.11 0.85
C GLN A 9 -8.42 3.05 0.97
N ALA A 10 -8.23 3.66 2.13
CA ALA A 10 -6.98 4.35 2.46
C ALA A 10 -5.94 3.37 3.01
N PRO A 11 -4.63 3.61 2.84
CA PRO A 11 -3.61 2.85 3.55
C PRO A 11 -3.57 3.21 5.04
N ILE A 12 -2.73 2.52 5.80
CA ILE A 12 -2.35 3.01 7.12
C ILE A 12 -1.18 3.98 6.89
N PHE A 13 -1.54 5.25 6.80
CA PHE A 13 -0.66 6.31 6.30
C PHE A 13 0.70 6.33 7.03
N LEU A 14 1.78 6.29 6.24
CA LEU A 14 3.17 6.28 6.72
C LEU A 14 3.53 5.10 7.64
N ASP A 15 2.78 4.00 7.57
CA ASP A 15 3.05 2.75 8.27
C ASP A 15 3.01 1.59 7.26
N LYS A 16 4.19 1.22 6.76
CA LYS A 16 4.37 0.17 5.75
C LYS A 16 3.84 -1.17 6.24
N GLU A 17 4.22 -1.56 7.45
CA GLU A 17 3.91 -2.88 8.00
C GLU A 17 2.41 -3.03 8.20
N LYS A 18 1.75 -2.06 8.83
CA LYS A 18 0.28 -2.11 9.00
C LYS A 18 -0.45 -2.01 7.66
N THR A 19 0.07 -1.26 6.70
CA THR A 19 -0.50 -1.22 5.34
C THR A 19 -0.40 -2.57 4.64
N ILE A 20 0.74 -3.26 4.75
CA ILE A 20 0.92 -4.63 4.23
C ILE A 20 -0.08 -5.60 4.88
N GLN A 21 -0.28 -5.53 6.20
CA GLN A 21 -1.29 -6.36 6.87
C GLN A 21 -2.70 -6.06 6.35
N LYS A 22 -3.04 -4.78 6.14
CA LYS A 22 -4.32 -4.38 5.55
C LYS A 22 -4.49 -4.93 4.13
N ILE A 23 -3.45 -4.90 3.30
CA ILE A 23 -3.47 -5.50 1.95
C ILE A 23 -3.78 -6.99 2.02
N ILE A 24 -3.15 -7.73 2.94
CA ILE A 24 -3.37 -9.16 3.09
C ILE A 24 -4.83 -9.46 3.46
N THR A 25 -5.40 -8.73 4.42
CA THR A 25 -6.83 -8.86 4.78
C THR A 25 -7.76 -8.59 3.59
N LEU A 26 -7.47 -7.54 2.81
CA LEU A 26 -8.27 -7.19 1.63
C LEU A 26 -8.14 -8.22 0.50
N ILE A 27 -6.98 -8.86 0.36
CA ILE A 27 -6.78 -9.99 -0.56
C ILE A 27 -7.66 -11.17 -0.14
N GLU A 28 -7.66 -11.51 1.15
CA GLU A 28 -8.45 -12.61 1.71
C GLU A 28 -9.95 -12.38 1.50
N GLU A 29 -10.44 -11.18 1.78
CA GLU A 29 -11.84 -10.78 1.59
C GLU A 29 -12.26 -10.86 0.10
N ALA A 30 -11.47 -10.26 -0.79
CA ALA A 30 -11.78 -10.23 -2.22
C ALA A 30 -11.72 -11.64 -2.85
N ALA A 31 -10.74 -12.46 -2.43
CA ALA A 31 -10.64 -13.84 -2.85
C ALA A 31 -11.82 -14.69 -2.34
N GLY A 32 -12.23 -14.51 -1.08
CA GLY A 32 -13.43 -15.14 -0.50
C GLY A 32 -14.71 -14.77 -1.25
N SER A 33 -14.75 -13.56 -1.82
CA SER A 33 -15.81 -13.09 -2.70
C SER A 33 -15.70 -13.59 -4.16
N GLY A 34 -14.71 -14.44 -4.47
CA GLY A 34 -14.52 -15.07 -5.78
C GLY A 34 -13.72 -14.24 -6.79
N ALA A 35 -13.06 -13.15 -6.37
CA ALA A 35 -12.21 -12.36 -7.27
C ALA A 35 -11.00 -13.16 -7.79
N LYS A 36 -10.54 -12.81 -8.99
CA LYS A 36 -9.33 -13.38 -9.64
C LYS A 36 -8.27 -12.34 -9.92
N LEU A 37 -8.66 -11.07 -10.04
CA LEU A 37 -7.78 -9.92 -10.11
C LEU A 37 -8.19 -8.92 -9.04
N ILE A 38 -7.22 -8.41 -8.29
CA ILE A 38 -7.41 -7.42 -7.23
C ILE A 38 -6.49 -6.24 -7.52
N VAL A 39 -7.05 -5.04 -7.61
CA VAL A 39 -6.31 -3.81 -7.96
C VAL A 39 -6.38 -2.83 -6.81
N PHE A 40 -5.22 -2.37 -6.34
CA PHE A 40 -5.08 -1.34 -5.31
C PHE A 40 -4.86 0.06 -5.92
N PRO A 41 -5.20 1.13 -5.19
CA PRO A 41 -4.94 2.51 -5.59
C PRO A 41 -3.45 2.80 -5.84
N GLU A 42 -3.18 3.97 -6.43
CA GLU A 42 -1.84 4.52 -6.61
C GLU A 42 -1.13 4.78 -5.27
N THR A 43 0.18 4.54 -5.20
CA THR A 43 1.04 4.82 -4.03
C THR A 43 0.46 4.30 -2.71
N PHE A 44 -0.08 3.09 -2.72
CA PHE A 44 -0.81 2.57 -1.57
C PHE A 44 0.14 2.27 -0.39
N ILE A 45 1.39 1.88 -0.66
CA ILE A 45 2.39 1.62 0.39
C ILE A 45 3.46 2.72 0.38
N PRO A 46 3.73 3.43 1.49
CA PRO A 46 2.92 3.53 2.70
C PRO A 46 1.82 4.62 2.61
N GLY A 47 1.64 5.21 1.43
CA GLY A 47 0.65 6.24 1.16
C GLY A 47 1.20 7.37 0.29
N TYR A 48 0.30 8.02 -0.45
CA TYR A 48 0.62 9.17 -1.28
C TYR A 48 1.12 10.36 -0.44
N PRO A 49 2.21 11.05 -0.82
CA PRO A 49 2.75 12.19 -0.09
C PRO A 49 1.94 13.47 -0.29
N ASP A 50 0.67 13.47 0.15
CA ASP A 50 -0.29 14.56 -0.05
C ASP A 50 0.17 15.89 0.59
N TRP A 51 1.03 15.83 1.60
CA TRP A 51 1.58 17.01 2.26
C TRP A 51 2.39 17.92 1.34
N ILE A 52 2.94 17.39 0.23
CA ILE A 52 3.67 18.17 -0.77
C ILE A 52 2.81 19.30 -1.33
N TRP A 53 1.49 19.09 -1.39
CA TRP A 53 0.53 20.09 -1.90
C TRP A 53 -0.06 20.99 -0.82
N ARG A 54 0.15 20.68 0.46
CA ARG A 54 -0.53 21.34 1.59
C ARG A 54 0.40 22.14 2.49
N LEU A 55 1.65 21.73 2.60
CA LEU A 55 2.63 22.41 3.45
C LEU A 55 3.26 23.58 2.71
N ARG A 56 3.53 24.66 3.44
CA ARG A 56 4.08 25.89 2.89
C ARG A 56 5.61 25.82 2.88
N PRO A 57 6.26 26.15 1.74
CA PRO A 57 7.70 26.35 1.69
C PRO A 57 8.15 27.36 2.77
N ALA A 58 9.35 27.19 3.33
CA ALA A 58 9.93 27.99 4.43
C ALA A 58 9.21 27.93 5.79
N ASN A 59 7.88 27.89 5.84
CA ASN A 59 7.13 27.92 7.10
C ASN A 59 6.97 26.54 7.75
N ASP A 60 6.87 25.49 6.93
CA ASP A 60 6.59 24.13 7.39
C ASP A 60 7.77 23.17 7.09
N GLU A 61 8.99 23.71 6.94
CA GLU A 61 10.21 22.96 6.58
C GLU A 61 10.49 21.80 7.52
N LYS A 62 10.51 22.07 8.84
CA LYS A 62 10.79 21.04 9.85
C LYS A 62 9.79 19.88 9.76
N LEU A 63 8.50 20.17 9.65
CA LEU A 63 7.48 19.14 9.51
C LEU A 63 7.67 18.36 8.20
N THR A 64 8.01 19.06 7.12
CA THR A 64 8.29 18.45 5.81
C THR A 64 9.47 17.47 5.89
N GLU A 65 10.54 17.84 6.58
CA GLU A 65 11.71 16.97 6.80
C GLU A 65 11.33 15.73 7.62
N GLU A 66 10.60 15.91 8.72
CA GLU A 66 10.17 14.82 9.60
C GLU A 66 9.30 13.79 8.86
N ILE A 67 8.27 14.24 8.13
CA ILE A 67 7.38 13.33 7.41
C ILE A 67 8.02 12.73 6.16
N HIS A 68 8.97 13.44 5.52
CA HIS A 68 9.75 12.88 4.42
C HIS A 68 10.68 11.76 4.90
N ALA A 69 11.37 11.96 6.04
CA ALA A 69 12.18 10.91 6.66
C ALA A 69 11.33 9.69 7.06
N LEU A 70 10.10 9.93 7.55
CA LEU A 70 9.17 8.85 7.88
C LEU A 70 8.69 8.09 6.62
N LEU A 71 8.39 8.80 5.52
CA LEU A 71 8.09 8.18 4.23
C LEU A 71 9.24 7.31 3.73
N LEU A 72 10.47 7.84 3.78
CA LEU A 72 11.65 7.13 3.30
C LEU A 72 11.89 5.84 4.09
N SER A 73 11.76 5.89 5.42
CA SER A 73 11.91 4.70 6.26
C SER A 73 10.79 3.66 6.06
N ASN A 74 9.60 4.09 5.62
CA ASN A 74 8.47 3.24 5.29
C ASN A 74 8.36 2.91 3.78
N SER A 75 9.31 3.31 2.95
CA SER A 75 9.31 2.96 1.54
C SER A 75 9.55 1.45 1.36
N VAL A 76 8.98 0.89 0.28
CA VAL A 76 9.15 -0.54 -0.03
C VAL A 76 10.57 -0.80 -0.50
N ASN A 77 11.20 -1.81 0.09
CA ASN A 77 12.50 -2.30 -0.32
C ASN A 77 12.40 -3.76 -0.80
N LEU A 78 12.67 -3.96 -2.10
CA LEU A 78 12.61 -5.28 -2.70
C LEU A 78 13.75 -6.21 -2.25
N LYS A 79 14.89 -5.65 -1.83
CA LYS A 79 16.05 -6.43 -1.38
C LYS A 79 15.81 -7.08 -0.01
N THR A 80 15.01 -6.44 0.84
CA THR A 80 14.62 -6.96 2.17
C THR A 80 13.38 -7.85 2.09
N GLY A 81 12.75 -7.96 0.92
CA GLY A 81 11.62 -8.85 0.73
C GLY A 81 10.31 -8.33 1.33
N ASP A 82 10.14 -7.01 1.42
CA ASP A 82 8.97 -6.38 2.06
C ASP A 82 7.62 -6.88 1.49
N LEU A 83 7.59 -7.28 0.23
CA LEU A 83 6.38 -7.75 -0.46
C LEU A 83 6.16 -9.27 -0.40
N ILE A 84 7.08 -10.04 0.21
CA ILE A 84 6.99 -11.52 0.24
C ILE A 84 5.67 -12.00 0.85
N SER A 85 5.19 -11.33 1.90
CA SER A 85 3.92 -11.66 2.56
C SER A 85 2.70 -11.44 1.64
N ILE A 86 2.68 -10.36 0.86
CA ILE A 86 1.66 -10.09 -0.15
C ILE A 86 1.70 -11.16 -1.25
N CYS A 87 2.89 -11.47 -1.77
CA CYS A 87 3.08 -12.52 -2.78
C CYS A 87 2.60 -13.89 -2.28
N ASN A 88 2.89 -14.24 -1.02
CA ASN A 88 2.44 -15.47 -0.40
C ASN A 88 0.92 -15.51 -0.26
N SER A 89 0.28 -14.40 0.12
CA SER A 89 -1.19 -14.30 0.19
C SER A 89 -1.83 -14.46 -1.19
N ALA A 90 -1.30 -13.77 -2.21
CA ALA A 90 -1.78 -13.89 -3.59
C ALA A 90 -1.67 -15.34 -4.11
N LYS A 91 -0.54 -16.01 -3.83
CA LYS A 91 -0.31 -17.42 -4.18
C LYS A 91 -1.28 -18.36 -3.47
N LYS A 92 -1.46 -18.20 -2.15
CA LYS A 92 -2.39 -18.99 -1.32
C LYS A 92 -3.81 -18.94 -1.90
N HIS A 93 -4.26 -17.76 -2.31
CA HIS A 93 -5.63 -17.54 -2.80
C HIS A 93 -5.80 -17.72 -4.31
N LYS A 94 -4.70 -17.98 -5.05
CA LYS A 94 -4.69 -18.13 -6.52
C LYS A 94 -5.30 -16.91 -7.22
N VAL A 95 -4.89 -15.72 -6.81
CA VAL A 95 -5.32 -14.43 -7.36
C VAL A 95 -4.14 -13.64 -7.91
N THR A 96 -4.39 -12.81 -8.92
CA THR A 96 -3.44 -11.78 -9.37
C THR A 96 -3.69 -10.49 -8.58
N VAL A 97 -2.62 -9.89 -8.07
CA VAL A 97 -2.68 -8.63 -7.32
C VAL A 97 -1.87 -7.58 -8.06
N VAL A 98 -2.48 -6.42 -8.30
CA VAL A 98 -1.82 -5.21 -8.81
C VAL A 98 -1.78 -4.21 -7.67
N CYS A 99 -0.58 -3.90 -7.18
CA CYS A 99 -0.38 -2.98 -6.07
C CYS A 99 0.72 -1.98 -6.42
N ASN A 100 0.40 -0.69 -6.31
CA ASN A 100 1.38 0.39 -6.50
C ASN A 100 2.07 0.68 -5.16
N ILE A 101 3.39 0.80 -5.21
CA ILE A 101 4.30 1.02 -4.08
C ILE A 101 5.11 2.30 -4.28
#